data_AF-A0A9P8EN40-F1
#
_entry.id   AF-A0A9P8EN40-F1
#
_cell.length_a   1.000
_cell.length_b   1.000
_cell.length_c   1.000
_cell.angle_alpha   90.00
_cell.angle_beta   90.00
_cell.angle_gamma   90.00
#
_symmetry.space_group_name_H-M   'P 1'
#
loop_
_entity.id
_entity.type
_entity.pdbx_description
1 polymer ?
#
loop_
_entity_poly.entity_id
_entity_poly.type
_entity_poly.pdbx_seq_one_letter_code
_entity_poly.pdbx_strand_id
1 'polypeptide(L)'
;MDDNESQFKNGKVTSTGTSTQRLEIDPVAEKKLVRKLDLSIIPPVTLLYLFSFLDRVNIGNARLYGLEEDLDLSSERYQTAVSLLFVTYLLFEVPSNIILKHYCRPSRWIAFISVCWGIVATLTGIVQSFGGLIACRLLLGLFESGLFPGLAVYLSFFYTKREIGLRIGYLFVSAALAGAFGGLLAYGIGHMDGVAGQGGWRWIFILEGIPTFVLGIACWWWLADGPETAWFLNQEEKKIMEIRRLQQVGVTDEFAWRDVRAGLKDWKMWAFCCALFGADTMLYGYSTFLPTIIKNIDPTYSSALVQVLTIPCYAVGAISYLIMARISDWSQKRGVYTIIFGVISIAGYAMLISDGGSSVHYAGCFLVALGLYVAVGLPIAWLLANNPRFGKRTTATGLQLMFGNCAGIMSSFLYPKEEGPRFIRGHAVSLGMVSFAMIVYAFMWWFFSHENKKRINGERDYKIEDLSKEEIADLGDENPKFLYSI
;
A
#
# COMPACT_ATOMS: atom_id res chain seq x y z
N MET A 1 30.98 38.48 51.02
CA MET A 1 30.81 38.82 49.59
C MET A 1 31.62 37.82 48.79
N ASP A 2 31.38 36.52 49.00
CA ASP A 2 30.18 35.72 48.65
C ASP A 2 30.43 35.15 47.25
N ASP A 3 30.95 33.92 47.17
CA ASP A 3 30.18 32.67 47.14
C ASP A 3 29.45 32.47 45.81
N ASN A 4 30.10 31.76 44.87
CA ASN A 4 29.53 30.63 44.11
C ASN A 4 30.39 30.27 42.88
N GLU A 5 31.55 29.69 43.11
CA GLU A 5 32.34 29.08 42.02
C GLU A 5 32.94 27.73 42.45
N SER A 6 32.10 26.77 42.91
CA SER A 6 32.55 25.38 43.10
C SER A 6 31.42 24.34 43.32
N GLN A 7 30.42 24.24 42.44
CA GLN A 7 29.45 23.11 42.46
C GLN A 7 29.19 22.47 41.08
N PHE A 8 30.24 22.24 40.29
CA PHE A 8 30.20 21.28 39.17
C PHE A 8 31.27 20.22 39.37
N LYS A 9 31.03 19.27 40.27
CA LYS A 9 31.61 17.91 40.31
C LYS A 9 31.06 17.16 41.53
N ASN A 10 30.65 15.91 41.33
CA ASN A 10 30.18 14.92 42.31
C ASN A 10 28.74 15.07 42.83
N GLY A 11 27.78 14.77 41.96
CA GLY A 11 26.45 14.28 42.36
C GLY A 11 26.30 12.82 41.96
N LYS A 12 26.64 11.88 42.86
CA LYS A 12 26.19 10.49 42.77
C LYS A 12 24.66 10.53 42.75
N VAL A 13 24.05 10.15 41.63
CA VAL A 13 22.62 9.86 41.55
C VAL A 13 22.40 8.57 42.32
N THR A 14 22.05 8.70 43.59
CA THR A 14 21.60 7.60 44.44
C THR A 14 20.36 7.00 43.79
N SER A 15 20.46 5.74 43.36
CA SER A 15 19.36 4.98 42.79
C SER A 15 18.32 4.64 43.85
N THR A 16 17.46 5.61 44.19
CA THR A 16 16.19 5.32 44.86
C THR A 16 15.16 4.98 43.80
N GLY A 17 14.67 3.75 43.87
CA GLY A 17 13.82 3.10 42.87
C GLY A 17 12.68 3.99 42.38
N THR A 18 12.81 4.45 41.13
CA THR A 18 11.68 4.97 40.37
C THR A 18 10.96 3.74 39.82
N SER A 19 9.88 3.35 40.48
CA SER A 19 8.80 2.63 39.83
C SER A 19 8.54 3.32 38.50
N THR A 20 8.60 2.59 37.39
CA THR A 20 8.26 3.09 36.06
C THR A 20 6.80 3.54 36.11
N GLN A 21 6.53 4.77 36.51
CA GLN A 21 5.23 5.41 36.36
C GLN A 21 4.98 5.40 34.85
N ARG A 22 4.15 4.46 34.39
CA ARG A 22 3.50 4.59 33.10
C ARG A 22 2.77 5.92 33.19
N LEU A 23 3.29 6.95 32.54
CA LEU A 23 2.58 8.23 32.41
C LEU A 23 1.22 7.90 31.80
N GLU A 24 0.18 7.89 32.63
CA GLU A 24 -1.17 7.57 32.18
C GLU A 24 -1.63 8.71 31.29
N ILE A 25 -1.81 8.40 30.00
CA ILE A 25 -2.35 9.34 29.04
C ILE A 25 -3.86 9.36 29.23
N ASP A 26 -4.45 10.55 29.36
CA ASP A 26 -5.90 10.70 29.34
C ASP A 26 -6.47 10.14 28.02
N PRO A 27 -7.30 9.08 28.05
CA PRO A 27 -7.84 8.46 26.84
C PRO A 27 -8.73 9.40 26.03
N VAL A 28 -9.28 10.47 26.62
CA VAL A 28 -10.04 11.48 25.89
C VAL A 28 -9.11 12.39 25.08
N ALA A 29 -8.03 12.86 25.71
CA ALA A 29 -6.99 13.64 25.05
C ALA A 29 -6.31 12.83 23.93
N GLU A 30 -6.04 11.55 24.15
CA GLU A 30 -5.47 10.65 23.13
C GLU A 30 -6.38 10.51 21.91
N LYS A 31 -7.69 10.29 22.11
CA LYS A 31 -8.65 10.21 20.98
C LYS A 31 -8.77 11.51 20.21
N LYS A 32 -8.73 12.65 20.92
CA LYS A 32 -8.77 13.99 20.29
C LYS A 32 -7.53 14.23 19.44
N LEU A 33 -6.36 13.85 19.94
CA LEU A 33 -5.09 13.92 19.23
C LEU A 33 -5.13 13.07 17.95
N VAL A 34 -5.55 11.80 18.05
CA VAL A 34 -5.64 10.89 16.90
C VAL A 34 -6.59 11.42 15.84
N ARG A 35 -7.75 11.96 16.23
CA ARG A 35 -8.70 12.57 15.28
C ARG A 35 -8.09 13.79 14.57
N LYS A 36 -7.29 14.58 15.28
CA LYS A 36 -6.61 15.75 14.70
C LYS A 36 -5.50 15.35 13.72
N LEU A 37 -4.75 14.29 14.04
CA LEU A 37 -3.80 13.66 13.12
C LEU A 37 -4.52 13.16 11.86
N ASP A 38 -5.63 12.43 12.05
CA ASP A 38 -6.43 11.90 10.95
C ASP A 38 -6.91 13.02 10.01
N LEU A 39 -7.45 14.12 10.55
CA LEU A 39 -7.95 15.23 9.74
C LEU A 39 -6.84 16.01 9.01
N SER A 40 -5.62 16.01 9.53
CA SER A 40 -4.52 16.82 8.98
C SER A 40 -3.65 16.03 8.00
N ILE A 41 -3.42 14.74 8.27
CA ILE A 41 -2.49 13.88 7.52
C ILE A 41 -3.20 13.03 6.48
N ILE A 42 -4.35 12.43 6.81
CA ILE A 42 -4.98 11.44 5.93
C ILE A 42 -5.52 12.06 4.64
N PRO A 43 -6.12 13.26 4.60
CA PRO A 43 -6.60 13.84 3.34
C PRO A 43 -5.52 13.99 2.27
N PRO A 44 -4.36 14.66 2.50
CA PRO A 44 -3.34 14.80 1.45
C PRO A 44 -2.75 13.44 1.04
N VAL A 45 -2.53 12.53 2.00
CA VAL A 45 -2.00 11.18 1.76
C VAL A 45 -2.95 10.33 0.91
N THR A 46 -4.25 10.41 1.20
CA THR A 46 -5.30 9.67 0.47
C THR A 46 -5.50 10.25 -0.93
N LEU A 47 -5.46 11.58 -1.08
CA LEU A 47 -5.57 12.24 -2.38
C LEU A 47 -4.38 11.92 -3.27
N LEU A 48 -3.15 11.99 -2.76
CA LEU A 48 -1.94 11.63 -3.51
C LEU A 48 -2.02 10.20 -4.04
N TYR A 49 -2.42 9.26 -3.18
CA TYR A 49 -2.51 7.86 -3.58
C TYR A 49 -3.72 7.58 -4.49
N LEU A 50 -4.83 8.32 -4.33
CA LEU A 50 -5.95 8.30 -5.27
C LEU A 50 -5.48 8.67 -6.67
N PHE A 51 -4.79 9.80 -6.84
CA PHE A 51 -4.29 10.21 -8.15
C PHE A 51 -3.25 9.23 -8.71
N SER A 52 -2.42 8.62 -7.85
CA SER A 52 -1.41 7.64 -8.28
C SER A 52 -2.05 6.39 -8.85
N PHE A 53 -3.08 5.90 -8.18
CA PHE A 53 -3.82 4.76 -8.69
C PHE A 53 -4.65 5.12 -9.92
N LEU A 54 -5.14 6.36 -10.02
CA LEU A 54 -5.88 6.87 -11.18
C LEU A 54 -5.01 6.80 -12.44
N ASP A 55 -3.77 7.30 -12.37
CA ASP A 55 -2.79 7.24 -13.48
C ASP A 55 -2.51 5.79 -13.96
N ARG A 56 -2.48 4.83 -13.03
CA ARG A 56 -2.32 3.40 -13.38
C ARG A 56 -3.51 2.84 -14.15
N VAL A 57 -4.74 3.20 -13.75
CA VAL A 57 -5.96 2.73 -14.41
C VAL A 57 -6.18 3.44 -15.75
N ASN A 58 -5.68 4.67 -15.90
CA ASN A 58 -5.84 5.47 -17.11
C ASN A 58 -5.25 4.85 -18.36
N ILE A 59 -4.14 4.12 -18.28
CA ILE A 59 -3.61 3.45 -19.48
C ILE A 59 -4.59 2.42 -20.03
N GLY A 60 -5.29 1.70 -19.14
CA GLY A 60 -6.35 0.76 -19.49
C GLY A 60 -7.56 1.46 -20.10
N ASN A 61 -7.96 2.61 -19.56
CA ASN A 61 -9.05 3.41 -20.12
C ASN A 61 -8.69 4.06 -21.45
N ALA A 62 -7.49 4.61 -21.58
CA ALA A 62 -6.97 5.25 -22.80
C ALA A 62 -6.97 4.28 -23.99
N ARG A 63 -6.78 2.98 -23.74
CA ARG A 63 -6.91 1.93 -24.75
C ARG A 63 -8.29 1.92 -25.42
N LEU A 64 -9.36 2.27 -24.70
CA LEU A 64 -10.72 2.36 -25.23
C LEU A 64 -10.99 3.63 -26.04
N TYR A 65 -10.10 4.62 -25.97
CA TYR A 65 -10.22 5.94 -26.62
C TYR A 65 -9.16 6.15 -27.71
N GLY A 66 -8.76 5.10 -28.42
CA GLY A 66 -7.94 5.20 -29.63
C GLY A 66 -6.42 5.28 -29.42
N LEU A 67 -5.90 5.07 -28.20
CA LEU A 67 -4.46 5.11 -27.92
C LEU A 67 -3.63 4.19 -28.84
N GLU A 68 -4.14 2.98 -29.13
CA GLU A 68 -3.41 2.01 -29.97
C GLU A 68 -3.36 2.43 -31.44
N GLU A 69 -4.43 3.06 -31.94
CA GLU A 69 -4.55 3.52 -33.33
C GLU A 69 -3.70 4.77 -33.57
N ASP A 70 -3.71 5.73 -32.64
CA ASP A 70 -2.97 6.99 -32.74
C ASP A 70 -1.45 6.84 -32.66
N LEU A 71 -0.97 5.81 -31.96
CA LEU A 71 0.46 5.56 -31.71
C LEU A 71 1.01 4.34 -32.46
N ASP A 72 0.19 3.72 -33.33
CA ASP A 72 0.52 2.49 -34.07
C ASP A 72 1.09 1.39 -33.14
N LEU A 73 0.35 1.12 -32.06
CA LEU A 73 0.74 0.15 -31.04
C LEU A 73 0.17 -1.22 -31.37
N SER A 74 1.06 -2.19 -31.59
CA SER A 74 0.68 -3.59 -31.51
C SER A 74 0.30 -3.96 -30.06
N SER A 75 -0.51 -5.02 -29.88
CA SER A 75 -0.85 -5.54 -28.54
C SER A 75 0.39 -5.80 -27.67
N GLU A 76 1.47 -6.30 -28.28
CA GLU A 76 2.75 -6.55 -27.61
C GLU A 76 3.45 -5.25 -27.18
N ARG A 77 3.47 -4.24 -28.05
CA ARG A 77 4.05 -2.91 -27.74
C ARG A 77 3.28 -2.24 -26.60
N TYR A 78 1.96 -2.31 -26.60
CA TYR A 78 1.13 -1.81 -25.51
C TYR A 78 1.46 -2.50 -24.18
N GLN A 79 1.51 -3.84 -24.15
CA GLN A 79 1.86 -4.59 -22.93
C GLN A 79 3.28 -4.29 -22.44
N THR A 80 4.21 -4.09 -23.38
CA THR A 80 5.58 -3.63 -23.06
C THR A 80 5.56 -2.25 -22.40
N ALA A 81 4.77 -1.29 -22.90
CA ALA A 81 4.68 0.04 -22.30
C ALA A 81 4.10 0.01 -20.88
N VAL A 82 3.09 -0.84 -20.62
CA VAL A 82 2.51 -1.02 -19.28
C VAL A 82 3.53 -1.64 -18.32
N SER A 83 4.24 -2.68 -18.75
CA SER A 83 5.21 -3.41 -17.90
C SER A 83 6.47 -2.62 -17.57
N LEU A 84 6.97 -1.76 -18.48
CA LEU A 84 8.19 -0.97 -18.26
C LEU A 84 8.10 0.01 -17.09
N LEU A 85 6.89 0.47 -16.75
CA LEU A 85 6.67 1.27 -15.53
C LEU A 85 7.12 0.50 -14.30
N PHE A 86 6.75 -0.78 -14.20
CA PHE A 86 7.11 -1.60 -13.04
C PHE A 86 8.62 -1.89 -12.96
N VAL A 87 9.33 -1.98 -14.10
CA VAL A 87 10.79 -2.21 -14.10
C VAL A 87 11.52 -1.10 -13.35
N THR A 88 11.24 0.15 -13.71
CA THR A 88 11.85 1.31 -13.01
C THR A 88 11.28 1.48 -11.61
N TYR A 89 10.00 1.18 -11.41
CA TYR A 89 9.40 1.18 -10.08
C TYR A 89 10.20 0.29 -9.11
N LEU A 90 10.45 -0.96 -9.48
CA LEU A 90 11.16 -1.94 -8.65
C LEU A 90 12.62 -1.54 -8.36
N LEU A 91 13.31 -0.98 -9.36
CA LEU A 91 14.71 -0.57 -9.22
C LEU A 91 14.87 0.62 -8.26
N PHE A 92 13.91 1.54 -8.26
CA PHE A 92 14.00 2.79 -7.52
C PHE A 92 13.19 2.82 -6.21
N GLU A 93 12.34 1.81 -5.96
CA GLU A 93 11.55 1.69 -4.73
C GLU A 93 12.42 1.72 -3.47
N VAL A 94 13.44 0.86 -3.40
CA VAL A 94 14.35 0.76 -2.25
C VAL A 94 15.24 2.01 -2.11
N PRO A 95 15.94 2.48 -3.18
CA PRO A 95 16.73 3.72 -3.10
C PRO A 95 15.90 4.93 -2.68
N SER A 96 14.70 5.10 -3.22
CA SER A 96 13.83 6.24 -2.92
C SER A 96 13.43 6.28 -1.44
N ASN A 97 13.14 5.12 -0.84
CA ASN A 97 12.80 5.04 0.57
C ASN A 97 14.00 5.33 1.50
N ILE A 98 15.22 4.94 1.09
CA ILE A 98 16.45 5.30 1.80
C ILE A 98 16.66 6.83 1.77
N ILE A 99 16.41 7.47 0.62
CA ILE A 99 16.52 8.93 0.47
C ILE A 99 15.52 9.65 1.39
N LEU A 100 14.26 9.20 1.40
CA LEU A 100 13.21 9.74 2.27
C LEU A 100 13.59 9.68 3.76
N LYS A 101 14.28 8.62 4.19
CA LYS A 101 14.64 8.44 5.60
C LYS A 101 15.91 9.19 6.01
N HIS A 102 16.96 9.11 5.20
CA HIS A 102 18.31 9.52 5.63
C HIS A 102 18.76 10.89 5.09
N TYR A 103 18.27 11.29 3.92
CA TYR A 103 18.84 12.42 3.19
C TYR A 103 17.87 13.60 3.06
N CYS A 104 16.57 13.34 3.08
CA CYS A 104 15.54 14.36 2.87
C CYS A 104 14.51 14.37 4.00
N ARG A 105 13.82 15.50 4.12
CA ARG A 105 12.65 15.56 5.00
C ARG A 105 11.45 14.89 4.31
N PRO A 106 10.65 14.05 4.99
CA PRO A 106 9.59 13.28 4.35
C PRO A 106 8.60 14.13 3.55
N SER A 107 8.19 15.30 4.05
CA SER A 107 7.24 16.18 3.33
C SER A 107 7.80 16.64 1.99
N ARG A 108 9.08 17.03 1.96
CA ARG A 108 9.76 17.56 0.78
C ARG A 108 10.01 16.50 -0.27
N TRP A 109 10.36 15.29 0.16
CA TRP A 109 10.59 14.18 -0.77
C TRP A 109 9.29 13.71 -1.42
N ILE A 110 8.22 13.55 -0.63
CA ILE A 110 6.89 13.20 -1.15
C ILE A 110 6.41 14.30 -2.13
N ALA A 111 6.52 15.57 -1.74
CA ALA A 111 6.16 16.68 -2.63
C ALA A 111 6.97 16.70 -3.93
N PHE A 112 8.30 16.53 -3.85
CA PHE A 112 9.18 16.46 -5.03
C PHE A 112 8.77 15.34 -5.99
N ILE A 113 8.57 14.12 -5.45
CA ILE A 113 8.10 12.97 -6.23
C ILE A 113 6.77 13.30 -6.90
N SER A 114 5.79 13.81 -6.15
CA SER A 114 4.46 14.11 -6.68
C SER A 114 4.47 15.18 -7.77
N VAL A 115 5.34 16.19 -7.64
CA VAL A 115 5.52 17.22 -8.67
C VAL A 115 6.15 16.64 -9.93
N CYS A 116 7.26 15.91 -9.81
CA CYS A 116 7.92 15.29 -10.96
C CYS A 116 7.01 14.28 -11.67
N TRP A 117 6.31 13.45 -10.90
CA TRP A 117 5.33 12.50 -11.40
C TRP A 117 4.17 13.21 -12.12
N GLY A 118 3.59 14.26 -11.52
CA GLY A 118 2.52 15.04 -12.15
C GLY A 118 2.94 15.67 -13.49
N ILE A 119 4.17 16.20 -13.57
CA ILE A 119 4.73 16.71 -14.84
C ILE A 119 4.79 15.61 -15.89
N VAL A 120 5.36 14.45 -15.56
CA VAL A 120 5.51 13.34 -16.52
C VAL A 120 4.15 12.78 -16.94
N ALA A 121 3.18 12.71 -16.01
CA ALA A 121 1.81 12.29 -16.31
C ALA A 121 1.16 13.23 -17.34
N THR A 122 1.25 14.55 -17.14
CA THR A 122 0.76 15.54 -18.11
C THR A 122 1.50 15.45 -19.46
N LEU A 123 2.83 15.25 -19.44
CA LEU A 123 3.62 15.08 -20.66
C LEU A 123 3.29 13.79 -21.42
N THR A 124 2.73 12.77 -20.76
CA THR A 124 2.30 11.54 -21.43
C THR A 124 1.17 11.80 -22.43
N GLY A 125 0.30 12.78 -22.14
CA GLY A 125 -0.79 13.15 -23.04
C GLY A 125 -0.37 13.88 -24.32
N ILE A 126 0.87 14.39 -24.40
CA ILE A 126 1.38 15.06 -25.62
C ILE A 126 2.27 14.15 -26.48
N VAL A 127 2.42 12.88 -26.09
CA VAL A 127 3.26 11.93 -26.82
C VAL A 127 2.69 11.62 -28.20
N GLN A 128 3.58 11.54 -29.19
CA GLN A 128 3.25 11.22 -30.58
C GLN A 128 3.93 9.95 -31.10
N SER A 129 4.71 9.25 -30.27
CA SER A 129 5.43 8.05 -30.69
C SER A 129 5.52 7.01 -29.58
N PHE A 130 5.69 5.75 -29.98
CA PHE A 130 5.94 4.65 -29.05
C PHE A 130 7.17 4.90 -28.15
N GLY A 131 8.24 5.45 -28.71
CA GLY A 131 9.46 5.79 -27.95
C GLY A 131 9.19 6.86 -26.88
N GLY A 132 8.38 7.87 -27.20
CA GLY A 132 7.97 8.88 -26.22
C GLY A 132 7.12 8.27 -25.10
N LEU A 133 6.23 7.33 -25.43
CA LEU A 133 5.39 6.63 -24.46
C LEU A 133 6.26 5.79 -23.50
N ILE A 134 7.26 5.08 -24.03
CA ILE A 134 8.23 4.34 -23.22
C ILE A 134 8.99 5.27 -22.28
N ALA A 135 9.52 6.39 -22.79
CA ALA A 135 10.29 7.34 -21.98
C ALA A 135 9.43 7.89 -20.83
N CYS A 136 8.19 8.28 -21.10
CA CYS A 136 7.23 8.69 -20.07
C CYS A 136 7.00 7.56 -19.06
N ARG A 137 6.76 6.31 -19.49
CA ARG A 137 6.51 5.18 -18.59
C ARG A 137 7.68 4.86 -17.65
N LEU A 138 8.91 4.93 -18.15
CA LEU A 138 10.12 4.75 -17.34
C LEU A 138 10.31 5.87 -16.32
N LEU A 139 10.03 7.12 -16.71
CA LEU A 139 10.10 8.26 -15.80
C LEU A 139 8.97 8.23 -14.75
N LEU A 140 7.76 7.84 -15.14
CA LEU A 140 6.64 7.62 -14.22
C LEU A 140 7.03 6.58 -13.16
N GLY A 141 7.52 5.41 -13.57
CA GLY A 141 7.94 4.37 -12.64
C GLY A 141 9.07 4.83 -11.71
N LEU A 142 10.06 5.56 -12.23
CA LEU A 142 11.12 6.16 -11.42
C LEU A 142 10.58 7.05 -10.30
N PHE A 143 9.72 8.02 -10.62
CA PHE A 143 9.21 8.97 -9.63
C PHE A 143 8.16 8.33 -8.70
N GLU A 144 7.22 7.55 -9.25
CA GLU A 144 6.13 6.95 -8.49
C GLU A 144 6.61 5.87 -7.49
N SER A 145 7.77 5.24 -7.75
CA SER A 145 8.36 4.16 -6.93
C SER A 145 8.38 4.42 -5.43
N GLY A 146 8.66 5.67 -5.04
CA GLY A 146 8.81 6.07 -3.64
C GLY A 146 7.51 6.41 -2.93
N LEU A 147 6.40 6.55 -3.66
CA LEU A 147 5.18 7.14 -3.11
C LEU A 147 4.53 6.22 -2.07
N PHE A 148 4.12 5.01 -2.46
CA PHE A 148 3.44 4.09 -1.53
C PHE A 148 4.30 3.71 -0.31
N PRO A 149 5.54 3.19 -0.46
CA PRO A 149 6.38 2.87 0.69
C PRO A 149 6.74 4.12 1.51
N GLY A 150 6.93 5.27 0.86
CA GLY A 150 7.17 6.55 1.52
C GLY A 150 5.99 7.00 2.38
N LEU A 151 4.76 6.89 1.87
CA LEU A 151 3.53 7.17 2.61
C LEU A 151 3.31 6.18 3.76
N ALA A 152 3.58 4.90 3.56
CA ALA A 152 3.47 3.90 4.62
C ALA A 152 4.46 4.16 5.76
N VAL A 153 5.71 4.49 5.44
CA VAL A 153 6.73 4.89 6.43
C VAL A 153 6.35 6.20 7.11
N TYR A 154 5.88 7.18 6.35
CA TYR A 154 5.43 8.46 6.87
C TYR A 154 4.31 8.31 7.90
N LEU A 155 3.30 7.48 7.61
CA LEU A 155 2.22 7.17 8.57
C LEU A 155 2.76 6.48 9.83
N SER A 156 3.81 5.67 9.72
CA SER A 156 4.42 5.02 10.88
C SER A 156 5.08 5.99 11.88
N PHE A 157 5.40 7.21 11.48
CA PHE A 157 5.93 8.24 12.39
C PHE A 157 4.86 8.87 13.29
N PHE A 158 3.60 8.85 12.87
CA PHE A 158 2.50 9.50 13.58
C PHE A 158 1.53 8.52 14.26
N TYR A 159 1.46 7.28 13.80
CA TYR A 159 0.46 6.30 14.26
C TYR A 159 1.09 5.11 14.97
N THR A 160 0.35 4.57 15.95
CA THR A 160 0.77 3.39 16.69
C THR A 160 0.44 2.08 15.96
N LYS A 161 1.04 0.95 16.37
CA LYS A 161 0.79 -0.39 15.79
C LYS A 161 -0.70 -0.79 15.77
N ARG A 162 -1.49 -0.31 16.74
CA ARG A 162 -2.93 -0.58 16.84
C ARG A 162 -3.78 0.28 15.90
N GLU A 163 -3.22 1.37 15.39
CA GLU A 163 -3.95 2.38 14.61
C GLU A 163 -3.58 2.38 13.13
N ILE A 164 -2.36 1.96 12.81
CA ILE A 164 -1.79 2.05 11.45
C ILE A 164 -2.53 1.20 10.42
N GLY A 165 -3.15 0.08 10.84
CA GLY A 165 -3.90 -0.82 9.95
C GLY A 165 -5.04 -0.10 9.22
N LEU A 166 -5.91 0.58 9.97
CA LEU A 166 -6.98 1.40 9.42
C LEU A 166 -6.49 2.50 8.47
N ARG A 167 -5.32 3.12 8.74
CA ARG A 167 -4.81 4.26 7.94
C ARG A 167 -4.15 3.82 6.65
N ILE A 168 -3.38 2.74 6.67
CA ILE A 168 -2.97 2.03 5.45
C ILE A 168 -4.22 1.63 4.66
N GLY A 169 -5.28 1.28 5.37
CA GLY A 169 -6.55 0.99 4.79
C GLY A 169 -7.19 2.10 3.96
N TYR A 170 -7.07 3.35 4.39
CA TYR A 170 -7.52 4.49 3.59
C TYR A 170 -6.79 4.60 2.26
N LEU A 171 -5.51 4.20 2.19
CA LEU A 171 -4.77 4.13 0.93
C LEU A 171 -5.41 3.11 -0.02
N PHE A 172 -5.69 1.89 0.45
CA PHE A 172 -6.34 0.87 -0.40
C PHE A 172 -7.74 1.29 -0.84
N VAL A 173 -8.47 2.00 0.02
CA VAL A 173 -9.78 2.56 -0.35
C VAL A 173 -9.63 3.65 -1.40
N SER A 174 -8.63 4.52 -1.33
CA SER A 174 -8.37 5.47 -2.42
C SER A 174 -8.03 4.81 -3.74
N ALA A 175 -7.33 3.66 -3.72
CA ALA A 175 -7.10 2.87 -4.93
C ALA A 175 -8.42 2.32 -5.51
N ALA A 176 -9.32 1.82 -4.66
CA ALA A 176 -10.66 1.40 -5.08
C ALA A 176 -11.51 2.55 -5.63
N LEU A 177 -11.46 3.73 -4.99
CA LEU A 177 -12.14 4.94 -5.46
C LEU A 177 -11.56 5.40 -6.81
N ALA A 178 -10.24 5.37 -6.98
CA ALA A 178 -9.61 5.69 -8.25
C ALA A 178 -10.02 4.71 -9.36
N GLY A 179 -10.15 3.41 -9.06
CA GLY A 179 -10.70 2.43 -10.01
C GLY A 179 -12.16 2.73 -10.39
N ALA A 180 -13.00 3.07 -9.41
CA ALA A 180 -14.42 3.39 -9.63
C ALA A 180 -14.62 4.68 -10.44
N PHE A 181 -13.95 5.77 -10.03
CA PHE A 181 -14.13 7.08 -10.63
C PHE A 181 -13.26 7.30 -11.86
N GLY A 182 -12.11 6.63 -11.98
CA GLY A 182 -11.20 6.79 -13.12
C GLY A 182 -11.86 6.38 -14.44
N GLY A 183 -12.66 5.31 -14.43
CA GLY A 183 -13.47 4.92 -15.59
C GLY A 183 -14.52 5.96 -16.00
N LEU A 184 -15.19 6.56 -15.02
CA LEU A 184 -16.21 7.59 -15.25
C LEU A 184 -15.59 8.92 -15.71
N LEU A 185 -14.45 9.31 -15.11
CA LEU A 185 -13.67 10.48 -15.52
C LEU A 185 -13.16 10.31 -16.94
N ALA A 186 -12.59 9.14 -17.27
CA ALA A 186 -12.19 8.81 -18.63
C ALA A 186 -13.36 8.86 -19.61
N TYR A 187 -14.56 8.42 -19.20
CA TYR A 187 -15.77 8.56 -20.02
C TYR A 187 -16.18 10.01 -20.25
N GLY A 188 -16.19 10.83 -19.19
CA GLY A 188 -16.50 12.26 -19.31
C GLY A 188 -15.51 12.99 -20.21
N ILE A 189 -14.21 12.77 -19.97
CA ILE A 189 -13.11 13.39 -20.72
C ILE A 189 -13.04 12.86 -22.16
N GLY A 190 -13.41 11.60 -22.39
CA GLY A 190 -13.45 10.99 -23.72
C GLY A 190 -14.39 11.69 -24.71
N HIS A 191 -15.36 12.49 -24.25
CA HIS A 191 -16.19 13.34 -25.13
C HIS A 191 -15.44 14.56 -25.67
N MET A 192 -14.24 14.84 -25.17
CA MET A 192 -13.35 15.87 -25.71
C MET A 192 -12.55 15.37 -26.91
N ASP A 193 -12.92 14.22 -27.49
CA ASP A 193 -12.34 13.73 -28.73
C ASP A 193 -12.53 14.75 -29.86
N GLY A 194 -11.45 15.08 -30.56
CA GLY A 194 -11.43 16.12 -31.59
C GLY A 194 -11.26 17.56 -31.06
N VAL A 195 -11.32 17.78 -29.75
CA VAL A 195 -11.01 19.10 -29.18
C VAL A 195 -9.53 19.42 -29.40
N ALA A 196 -9.27 20.58 -30.01
CA ALA A 196 -7.93 21.00 -30.48
C ALA A 196 -7.27 20.02 -31.48
N GLY A 197 -8.06 19.18 -32.18
CA GLY A 197 -7.56 18.17 -33.11
C GLY A 197 -6.79 17.03 -32.43
N GLN A 198 -7.02 16.81 -31.13
CA GLN A 198 -6.37 15.76 -30.34
C GLN A 198 -7.36 14.65 -29.98
N GLY A 199 -6.86 13.41 -29.93
CA GLY A 199 -7.64 12.25 -29.50
C GLY A 199 -8.02 12.34 -28.01
N GLY A 200 -9.21 11.83 -27.66
CA GLY A 200 -9.73 11.86 -26.28
C GLY A 200 -8.78 11.30 -25.23
N TRP A 201 -7.96 10.29 -25.57
CA TRP A 201 -6.98 9.71 -24.64
C TRP A 201 -5.90 10.69 -24.18
N ARG A 202 -5.53 11.68 -25.00
CA ARG A 202 -4.54 12.70 -24.66
C ARG A 202 -5.04 13.60 -23.53
N TRP A 203 -6.32 13.95 -23.60
CA TRP A 203 -6.98 14.78 -22.59
C TRP A 203 -7.12 14.08 -21.24
N ILE A 204 -7.28 12.75 -21.22
CA ILE A 204 -7.31 11.96 -19.97
C ILE A 204 -6.02 12.19 -19.18
N PHE A 205 -4.84 11.96 -19.80
CA PHE A 205 -3.55 12.15 -19.13
C PHE A 205 -3.27 13.61 -18.75
N ILE A 206 -3.65 14.58 -19.60
CA ILE A 206 -3.41 16.00 -19.33
C ILE A 206 -4.26 16.48 -18.14
N LEU A 207 -5.57 16.22 -18.17
CA LEU A 207 -6.51 16.74 -17.17
C LEU A 207 -6.35 16.05 -15.81
N GLU A 208 -5.82 14.84 -15.75
CA GLU A 208 -5.58 14.13 -14.49
C GLU A 208 -4.15 14.35 -13.96
N GLY A 209 -3.17 14.61 -14.84
CA GLY A 209 -1.82 15.00 -14.45
C GLY A 209 -1.74 16.40 -13.81
N ILE A 210 -2.53 17.37 -14.27
CA ILE A 210 -2.52 18.75 -13.75
C ILE A 210 -2.90 18.81 -12.25
N PRO A 211 -4.02 18.23 -11.79
CA PRO A 211 -4.37 18.19 -10.37
C PRO A 211 -3.28 17.51 -9.53
N THR A 212 -2.64 16.47 -10.07
CA THR A 212 -1.54 15.77 -9.41
C THR A 212 -0.35 16.69 -9.18
N PHE A 213 0.05 17.47 -10.20
CA PHE A 213 1.12 18.46 -10.09
C PHE A 213 0.79 19.54 -9.04
N VAL A 214 -0.43 20.09 -9.08
CA VAL A 214 -0.89 21.11 -8.12
C VAL A 214 -0.90 20.55 -6.70
N LEU A 215 -1.38 19.31 -6.53
CA LEU A 215 -1.39 18.64 -5.23
C LEU A 215 0.03 18.37 -4.73
N GLY A 216 0.96 17.98 -5.60
CA GLY A 216 2.37 17.82 -5.26
C GLY A 216 3.00 19.10 -4.73
N ILE A 217 2.70 20.24 -5.37
CA ILE A 217 3.11 21.56 -4.88
C ILE A 217 2.45 21.86 -3.52
N ALA A 218 1.15 21.62 -3.37
CA ALA A 218 0.43 21.85 -2.12
C ALA A 218 0.97 20.99 -0.95
N CYS A 219 1.36 19.74 -1.23
CA CYS A 219 1.92 18.83 -0.23
C CYS A 219 3.19 19.35 0.43
N TRP A 220 3.95 20.22 -0.25
CA TRP A 220 5.12 20.87 0.33
C TRP A 220 4.80 21.67 1.61
N TRP A 221 3.63 22.32 1.65
CA TRP A 221 3.19 23.08 2.84
C TRP A 221 2.18 22.31 3.70
N TRP A 222 1.50 21.31 3.13
CA TRP A 222 0.48 20.56 3.84
C TRP A 222 1.08 19.47 4.75
N LEU A 223 2.05 18.69 4.26
CA LEU A 223 2.65 17.59 5.02
C LEU A 223 3.67 18.11 6.05
N ALA A 224 3.66 17.51 7.25
CA ALA A 224 4.60 17.82 8.32
C ALA A 224 5.73 16.79 8.37
N ASP A 225 6.97 17.17 8.65
CA ASP A 225 8.11 16.23 8.58
C ASP A 225 8.13 15.17 9.69
N GLY A 226 7.49 15.43 10.82
CA GLY A 226 7.40 14.52 11.95
C GLY A 226 6.53 15.09 13.06
N PRO A 227 6.32 14.34 14.15
CA PRO A 227 5.50 14.78 15.28
C PRO A 227 6.06 16.04 15.98
N GLU A 228 7.39 16.22 15.98
CA GLU A 228 8.05 17.38 16.58
C GLU A 228 7.84 18.66 15.76
N THR A 229 7.87 18.54 14.43
CA THR A 229 7.75 19.65 13.47
C THR A 229 6.33 19.89 12.97
N ALA A 230 5.36 19.09 13.42
CA ALA A 230 3.96 19.24 13.05
C ALA A 230 3.42 20.62 13.44
N TRP A 231 3.08 21.40 12.40
CA TRP A 231 2.55 22.77 12.53
C TRP A 231 1.15 22.82 13.13
N PHE A 232 0.38 21.73 13.00
CA PHE A 232 -0.97 21.63 13.52
C PHE A 232 -1.03 21.15 14.99
N LEU A 233 0.07 20.69 15.59
CA LEU A 233 0.09 20.18 16.97
C LEU A 233 0.52 21.25 17.99
N ASN A 234 -0.20 21.31 19.12
CA ASN A 234 0.17 22.13 20.27
C ASN A 234 1.25 21.47 21.14
N GLN A 235 1.89 22.21 22.04
CA GLN A 235 2.97 21.69 22.89
C GLN A 235 2.54 20.52 23.79
N GLU A 236 1.32 20.55 24.33
CA GLU A 236 0.76 19.44 25.12
C GLU A 236 0.52 18.19 24.27
N GLU A 237 0.00 18.36 23.06
CA GLU A 237 -0.22 17.28 22.10
C GLU A 237 1.08 16.62 21.65
N LYS A 238 2.16 17.41 21.47
CA LYS A 238 3.51 16.91 21.18
C LYS A 238 4.07 16.07 22.31
N LYS A 239 3.86 16.46 23.57
CA LYS A 239 4.25 15.65 24.73
C LYS A 239 3.49 14.33 24.79
N ILE A 240 2.17 14.34 24.50
CA ILE A 240 1.39 13.09 24.44
C ILE A 240 1.96 12.16 23.35
N MET A 241 2.31 12.69 22.17
CA MET A 241 2.95 11.91 21.11
C MET A 241 4.26 11.24 21.55
N GLU A 242 5.11 11.97 22.27
CA GLU A 242 6.36 11.45 22.82
C GLU A 242 6.11 10.30 23.82
N ILE A 243 5.16 10.47 24.73
CA ILE A 243 4.79 9.44 25.71
C ILE A 243 4.25 8.18 24.99
N ARG A 244 3.38 8.35 23.98
CA ARG A 244 2.86 7.22 23.18
C ARG A 244 3.96 6.45 22.48
N ARG A 245 5.01 7.13 22.01
CA ARG A 245 6.17 6.52 21.37
C ARG A 245 7.00 5.72 22.38
N LEU A 246 7.29 6.30 23.54
CA LEU A 246 8.06 5.63 24.62
C LEU A 246 7.34 4.40 25.20
N GLN A 247 6.01 4.35 25.15
CA GLN A 247 5.23 3.20 25.64
C GLN A 247 5.26 1.97 24.70
N GLN A 248 5.82 2.09 23.48
CA GLN A 248 5.91 0.95 22.56
C GLN A 248 7.15 0.09 22.87
N VAL A 249 6.91 -1.11 23.42
CA VAL A 249 7.97 -2.06 23.80
C VAL A 249 8.71 -2.59 22.56
N GLY A 250 10.05 -2.50 22.58
CA GLY A 250 10.93 -3.11 21.58
C GLY A 250 10.97 -2.39 20.22
N VAL A 251 10.38 -1.20 20.12
CA VAL A 251 10.49 -0.35 18.94
C VAL A 251 11.73 0.51 19.06
N THR A 252 12.78 0.17 18.33
CA THR A 252 13.94 1.02 18.12
C THR A 252 13.71 1.84 16.85
N ASP A 253 14.09 3.12 16.79
CA ASP A 253 13.99 3.91 15.54
C ASP A 253 15.31 3.96 14.75
N GLU A 254 16.37 3.46 15.38
CA GLU A 254 17.70 3.41 14.80
C GLU A 254 17.80 2.32 13.73
N PHE A 255 18.41 2.70 12.61
CA PHE A 255 18.67 1.78 11.51
C PHE A 255 19.97 1.02 11.79
N ALA A 256 19.86 -0.28 12.04
CA ALA A 256 21.01 -1.17 12.14
C ALA A 256 21.10 -2.08 10.91
N TRP A 257 22.26 -2.09 10.25
CA TRP A 257 22.50 -2.98 9.10
C TRP A 257 22.43 -4.48 9.47
N ARG A 258 22.70 -4.80 10.75
CA ARG A 258 22.50 -6.14 11.31
C ARG A 258 21.06 -6.60 11.16
N ASP A 259 20.09 -5.70 11.37
CA ASP A 259 18.67 -6.00 11.33
C ASP A 259 18.17 -6.20 9.90
N VAL A 260 18.75 -5.46 8.94
CA VAL A 260 18.51 -5.67 7.51
C VAL A 260 18.96 -7.06 7.10
N ARG A 261 20.19 -7.46 7.50
CA ARG A 261 20.72 -8.79 7.19
C ARG A 261 19.93 -9.91 7.86
N ALA A 262 19.46 -9.68 9.09
CA ALA A 262 18.57 -10.61 9.79
C ALA A 262 17.22 -10.73 9.08
N GLY A 263 16.66 -9.62 8.58
CA GLY A 263 15.43 -9.62 7.79
C GLY A 263 15.56 -10.40 6.49
N LEU A 264 16.61 -10.15 5.70
CA LEU A 264 16.84 -10.85 4.43
C LEU A 264 17.02 -12.38 4.60
N LYS A 265 17.46 -12.84 5.78
CA LYS A 265 17.59 -14.27 6.10
C LYS A 265 16.32 -14.88 6.68
N ASP A 266 15.30 -14.07 7.01
CA ASP A 266 14.08 -14.55 7.64
C ASP A 266 13.13 -15.15 6.58
N TRP A 267 13.00 -16.47 6.60
CA TRP A 267 12.13 -17.21 5.68
C TRP A 267 10.66 -16.77 5.77
N LYS A 268 10.22 -16.25 6.93
CA LYS A 268 8.86 -15.74 7.12
C LYS A 268 8.58 -14.58 6.18
N MET A 269 9.55 -13.68 5.99
CA MET A 269 9.41 -12.54 5.09
C MET A 269 9.23 -12.99 3.64
N TRP A 270 10.07 -13.92 3.19
CA TRP A 270 10.00 -14.47 1.83
C TRP A 270 8.65 -15.13 1.55
N ALA A 271 8.08 -15.84 2.54
CA ALA A 271 6.75 -16.39 2.40
C ALA A 271 5.67 -15.30 2.22
N PHE A 272 5.72 -14.21 3.00
CA PHE A 272 4.84 -13.06 2.82
C PHE A 272 5.06 -12.36 1.46
N CYS A 273 6.29 -12.31 0.96
CA CYS A 273 6.61 -11.75 -0.36
C CYS A 273 5.97 -12.59 -1.48
N CYS A 274 6.16 -13.92 -1.45
CA CYS A 274 5.57 -14.83 -2.43
C CYS A 274 4.04 -14.81 -2.39
N ALA A 275 3.45 -14.75 -1.20
CA ALA A 275 2.00 -14.65 -1.03
C ALA A 275 1.46 -13.31 -1.55
N LEU A 276 2.15 -12.20 -1.28
CA LEU A 276 1.72 -10.89 -1.78
C LEU A 276 1.82 -10.82 -3.30
N PHE A 277 2.88 -11.36 -3.92
CA PHE A 277 2.96 -11.47 -5.39
C PHE A 277 1.73 -12.16 -5.98
N GLY A 278 1.26 -13.25 -5.36
CA GLY A 278 0.06 -13.94 -5.80
C GLY A 278 -1.23 -13.14 -5.62
N ALA A 279 -1.37 -12.43 -4.50
CA ALA A 279 -2.51 -11.56 -4.24
C ALA A 279 -2.53 -10.30 -5.15
N ASP A 280 -1.36 -9.69 -5.40
CA ASP A 280 -1.21 -8.51 -6.24
C ASP A 280 -1.41 -8.82 -7.73
N THR A 281 -1.14 -10.07 -8.14
CA THR A 281 -1.51 -10.55 -9.49
C THR A 281 -3.00 -10.36 -9.74
N MET A 282 -3.83 -10.70 -8.74
CA MET A 282 -5.27 -10.45 -8.80
C MET A 282 -5.57 -8.94 -8.74
N LEU A 283 -4.94 -8.17 -7.85
CA LEU A 283 -5.18 -6.73 -7.74
C LEU A 283 -4.94 -6.00 -9.06
N TYR A 284 -3.75 -6.16 -9.65
CA TYR A 284 -3.38 -5.47 -10.88
C TYR A 284 -4.14 -6.01 -12.08
N GLY A 285 -4.30 -7.33 -12.19
CA GLY A 285 -5.03 -7.96 -13.28
C GLY A 285 -6.50 -7.58 -13.28
N TYR A 286 -7.16 -7.61 -12.12
CA TYR A 286 -8.55 -7.20 -12.01
C TYR A 286 -8.69 -5.69 -12.23
N SER A 287 -7.91 -4.84 -11.55
CA SER A 287 -8.13 -3.39 -11.60
C SER A 287 -7.87 -2.78 -12.98
N THR A 288 -6.86 -3.29 -13.70
CA THR A 288 -6.49 -2.77 -15.02
C THR A 288 -7.45 -3.23 -16.11
N PHE A 289 -7.96 -4.47 -16.01
CA PHE A 289 -8.72 -5.10 -17.08
C PHE A 289 -10.22 -5.27 -16.76
N LEU A 290 -10.71 -4.83 -15.61
CA LEU A 290 -12.15 -4.93 -15.25
C LEU A 290 -13.09 -4.35 -16.32
N PRO A 291 -12.86 -3.16 -16.90
CA PRO A 291 -13.72 -2.65 -17.96
C PRO A 291 -13.73 -3.58 -19.18
N THR A 292 -12.58 -4.15 -19.53
CA THR A 292 -12.46 -5.12 -20.62
C THR A 292 -13.22 -6.41 -20.29
N ILE A 293 -13.12 -6.92 -19.07
CA ILE A 293 -13.86 -8.11 -18.61
C ILE A 293 -15.37 -7.85 -18.75
N ILE A 294 -15.87 -6.71 -18.23
CA ILE A 294 -17.30 -6.36 -18.29
C ILE A 294 -17.79 -6.17 -19.73
N LYS A 295 -17.00 -5.53 -20.61
CA LYS A 295 -17.34 -5.38 -22.03
C LYS A 295 -17.44 -6.71 -22.76
N ASN A 296 -16.70 -7.74 -22.33
CA ASN A 296 -16.75 -9.07 -22.92
C ASN A 296 -17.86 -9.96 -22.34
N ILE A 297 -18.35 -9.67 -21.13
CA ILE A 297 -19.54 -10.31 -20.55
C ILE A 297 -20.78 -10.04 -21.41
N ASP A 298 -20.91 -8.82 -21.92
CA ASP A 298 -21.94 -8.44 -22.88
C ASP A 298 -21.39 -7.41 -23.88
N PRO A 299 -21.10 -7.84 -25.13
CA PRO A 299 -20.59 -6.95 -26.17
C PRO A 299 -21.54 -5.80 -26.52
N THR A 300 -22.84 -5.91 -26.21
CA THR A 300 -23.85 -4.89 -26.51
C THR A 300 -23.76 -3.66 -25.58
N TYR A 301 -23.05 -3.77 -24.45
CA TYR A 301 -22.92 -2.66 -23.51
C TYR A 301 -22.15 -1.49 -24.12
N SER A 302 -22.69 -0.29 -24.02
CA SER A 302 -21.96 0.93 -24.40
C SER A 302 -20.75 1.12 -23.48
N SER A 303 -19.71 1.81 -23.96
CA SER A 303 -18.53 2.14 -23.13
C SER A 303 -18.92 2.88 -21.85
N ALA A 304 -19.97 3.72 -21.91
CA ALA A 304 -20.55 4.39 -20.76
C ALA A 304 -21.08 3.39 -19.71
N LEU A 305 -21.89 2.43 -20.16
CA LEU A 305 -22.50 1.44 -19.29
C LEU A 305 -21.43 0.54 -18.65
N VAL A 306 -20.43 0.12 -19.43
CA VAL A 306 -19.30 -0.67 -18.91
C VAL A 306 -18.61 0.06 -17.76
N GLN A 307 -18.29 1.35 -17.94
CA GLN A 307 -17.63 2.12 -16.88
C GLN A 307 -18.52 2.27 -15.64
N VAL A 308 -19.82 2.49 -15.82
CA VAL A 308 -20.78 2.53 -14.70
C VAL A 308 -20.86 1.19 -13.97
N LEU A 309 -20.78 0.06 -14.68
CA LEU A 309 -20.82 -1.29 -14.09
C LEU A 309 -19.55 -1.63 -13.29
N THR A 310 -18.43 -0.92 -13.50
CA THR A 310 -17.23 -1.11 -12.66
C THR A 310 -17.40 -0.51 -11.25
N ILE A 311 -18.18 0.57 -11.12
CA ILE A 311 -18.35 1.33 -9.86
C ILE A 311 -18.89 0.45 -8.73
N PRO A 312 -19.99 -0.32 -8.90
CA PRO A 312 -20.49 -1.20 -7.85
C PRO A 312 -19.46 -2.24 -7.38
N CYS A 313 -18.66 -2.79 -8.30
CA CYS A 313 -17.64 -3.78 -7.97
C CYS A 313 -16.59 -3.18 -7.02
N TYR A 314 -16.03 -2.02 -7.40
CA TYR A 314 -15.05 -1.32 -6.57
C TYR A 314 -15.65 -0.80 -5.25
N ALA A 315 -16.89 -0.33 -5.25
CA ALA A 315 -17.57 0.12 -4.03
C ALA A 315 -17.72 -1.01 -3.01
N VAL A 316 -18.12 -2.20 -3.46
CA VAL A 316 -18.20 -3.39 -2.59
C VAL A 316 -16.84 -3.75 -2.02
N GLY A 317 -15.77 -3.71 -2.83
CA GLY A 317 -14.41 -3.95 -2.37
C GLY A 317 -13.89 -2.91 -1.37
N ALA A 318 -14.20 -1.62 -1.57
CA ALA A 318 -13.83 -0.55 -0.64
C ALA A 318 -14.56 -0.68 0.70
N ILE A 319 -15.87 -0.95 0.67
CA ILE A 319 -16.69 -1.11 1.87
C ILE A 319 -16.27 -2.36 2.64
N SER A 320 -16.07 -3.49 1.94
CA SER A 320 -15.63 -4.74 2.59
C SER A 320 -14.30 -4.54 3.29
N TYR A 321 -13.36 -3.84 2.64
CA TYR A 321 -12.06 -3.54 3.21
C TYR A 321 -12.15 -2.66 4.46
N LEU A 322 -12.92 -1.57 4.44
CA LEU A 322 -13.07 -0.68 5.60
C LEU A 322 -13.64 -1.41 6.82
N ILE A 323 -14.67 -2.25 6.60
CA ILE A 323 -15.30 -3.02 7.67
C ILE A 323 -14.30 -4.04 8.22
N MET A 324 -13.63 -4.80 7.34
CA MET A 324 -12.69 -5.83 7.77
C MET A 324 -11.42 -5.27 8.39
N ALA A 325 -10.89 -4.15 7.90
CA ALA A 325 -9.74 -3.47 8.51
C ALA A 325 -10.06 -3.06 9.96
N ARG A 326 -11.24 -2.48 10.20
CA ARG A 326 -11.68 -2.10 11.55
C ARG A 326 -11.88 -3.31 12.47
N ILE A 327 -12.54 -4.37 11.97
CA ILE A 327 -12.74 -5.60 12.75
C ILE A 327 -11.41 -6.28 13.04
N SER A 328 -10.52 -6.31 12.06
CA SER A 328 -9.22 -6.95 12.17
C SER A 328 -8.26 -6.19 13.10
N ASP A 329 -8.33 -4.87 13.16
CA ASP A 329 -7.56 -4.07 14.12
C ASP A 329 -8.05 -4.30 15.55
N TRP A 330 -9.37 -4.46 15.74
CA TRP A 330 -9.93 -4.78 17.07
C TRP A 330 -9.59 -6.19 17.54
N SER A 331 -9.71 -7.20 16.66
CA SER A 331 -9.53 -8.61 17.03
C SER A 331 -8.08 -9.10 16.93
N GLN A 332 -7.19 -8.39 16.23
CA GLN A 332 -5.80 -8.78 15.95
C GLN A 332 -5.67 -10.20 15.32
N LYS A 333 -6.74 -10.66 14.63
CA LYS A 333 -6.84 -11.95 13.91
C LYS A 333 -6.77 -11.74 12.39
N ARG A 334 -5.77 -10.98 11.94
CA ARG A 334 -5.53 -10.56 10.55
C ARG A 334 -5.44 -11.75 9.58
N GLY A 335 -4.81 -12.86 9.97
CA GLY A 335 -4.67 -14.03 9.11
C GLY A 335 -6.02 -14.66 8.72
N VAL A 336 -6.95 -14.77 9.68
CA VAL A 336 -8.25 -15.42 9.48
C VAL A 336 -9.09 -14.67 8.44
N TYR A 337 -9.21 -13.35 8.57
CA TYR A 337 -10.00 -12.54 7.64
C TYR A 337 -9.40 -12.54 6.24
N THR A 338 -8.07 -12.50 6.13
CA THR A 338 -7.36 -12.60 4.86
C THR A 338 -7.75 -13.89 4.12
N ILE A 339 -7.72 -15.02 4.82
CA ILE A 339 -8.03 -16.34 4.23
C ILE A 339 -9.50 -16.42 3.81
N ILE A 340 -10.44 -16.02 4.69
CA ILE A 340 -11.88 -16.07 4.39
C ILE A 340 -12.19 -15.25 3.13
N PHE A 341 -11.69 -14.02 3.07
CA PHE A 341 -11.98 -13.13 1.95
C PHE A 341 -11.25 -13.55 0.66
N GLY A 342 -10.03 -14.10 0.76
CA GLY A 342 -9.37 -14.67 -0.40
C GLY A 342 -10.09 -15.89 -0.97
N VAL A 343 -10.69 -16.74 -0.13
CA VAL A 343 -11.54 -17.85 -0.60
C VAL A 343 -12.78 -17.33 -1.35
N ILE A 344 -13.34 -16.20 -0.93
CA ILE A 344 -14.45 -15.57 -1.66
C ILE A 344 -13.98 -15.09 -3.05
N SER A 345 -12.78 -14.51 -3.16
CA SER A 345 -12.21 -14.15 -4.46
C SER A 345 -11.92 -15.37 -5.35
N ILE A 346 -11.48 -16.50 -4.78
CA ILE A 346 -11.31 -17.76 -5.52
C ILE A 346 -12.65 -18.22 -6.10
N ALA A 347 -13.73 -18.17 -5.33
CA ALA A 347 -15.06 -18.49 -5.80
C ALA A 347 -15.51 -17.54 -6.93
N GLY A 348 -15.20 -16.24 -6.81
CA GLY A 348 -15.48 -15.25 -7.85
C GLY A 348 -14.77 -15.54 -9.17
N TYR A 349 -13.49 -15.91 -9.15
CA TYR A 349 -12.77 -16.34 -10.36
C TYR A 349 -13.28 -17.67 -10.89
N ALA A 350 -13.68 -18.62 -10.03
CA ALA A 350 -14.29 -19.87 -10.47
C ALA A 350 -15.60 -19.61 -11.23
N MET A 351 -16.41 -18.65 -10.79
CA MET A 351 -17.61 -18.20 -11.50
C MET A 351 -17.27 -17.56 -12.85
N LEU A 352 -16.22 -16.74 -12.94
CA LEU A 352 -15.76 -16.15 -14.20
C LEU A 352 -15.26 -17.19 -15.22
N ILE A 353 -14.68 -18.29 -14.77
CA ILE A 353 -14.22 -19.40 -15.63
C ILE A 353 -15.39 -20.31 -16.05
N SER A 354 -16.44 -20.38 -15.24
CA SER A 354 -17.57 -21.28 -15.47
C SER A 354 -18.33 -21.00 -16.77
N ASP A 355 -19.06 -22.01 -17.25
CA ASP A 355 -19.99 -21.92 -18.38
C ASP A 355 -21.28 -21.13 -18.08
N GLY A 356 -21.30 -20.31 -17.03
CA GLY A 356 -22.43 -19.48 -16.66
C GLY A 356 -22.77 -18.40 -17.71
N GLY A 357 -24.00 -17.88 -17.60
CA GLY A 357 -24.43 -16.71 -18.39
C GLY A 357 -23.84 -15.40 -17.86
N SER A 358 -24.12 -14.30 -18.56
CA SER A 358 -23.57 -12.97 -18.24
C SER A 358 -23.81 -12.50 -16.80
N SER A 359 -24.95 -12.88 -16.19
CA SER A 359 -25.26 -12.58 -14.79
C SER A 359 -24.33 -13.29 -13.80
N VAL A 360 -23.91 -14.52 -14.10
CA VAL A 360 -22.98 -15.30 -13.28
C VAL A 360 -21.58 -14.68 -13.35
N HIS A 361 -21.13 -14.29 -14.53
CA HIS A 361 -19.83 -13.64 -14.71
C HIS A 361 -19.77 -12.27 -14.01
N TYR A 362 -20.85 -11.50 -14.08
CA TYR A 362 -20.92 -10.21 -13.38
C TYR A 362 -20.99 -10.39 -11.85
N ALA A 363 -21.73 -11.37 -11.34
CA ALA A 363 -21.70 -11.75 -9.93
C ALA A 363 -20.30 -12.22 -9.48
N GLY A 364 -19.58 -12.93 -10.35
CA GLY A 364 -18.19 -13.31 -10.14
C GLY A 364 -17.28 -12.08 -9.95
N CYS A 365 -17.47 -11.03 -10.75
CA CYS A 365 -16.73 -9.77 -10.60
C CYS A 365 -16.93 -9.16 -9.21
N PHE A 366 -18.15 -9.16 -8.66
CA PHE A 366 -18.41 -8.66 -7.31
C PHE A 366 -17.69 -9.47 -6.22
N LEU A 367 -17.70 -10.80 -6.33
CA LEU A 367 -17.05 -11.66 -5.34
C LEU A 367 -15.52 -11.50 -5.38
N VAL A 368 -14.93 -11.35 -6.57
CA VAL A 368 -13.50 -11.02 -6.70
C VAL A 368 -13.20 -9.72 -5.98
N ALA A 369 -13.94 -8.63 -6.29
CA ALA A 369 -13.71 -7.33 -5.67
C ALA A 369 -13.91 -7.32 -4.15
N LEU A 370 -14.88 -8.08 -3.65
CA LEU A 370 -15.19 -8.18 -2.22
C LEU A 370 -13.99 -8.68 -1.41
N GLY A 371 -13.26 -9.67 -1.92
CA GLY A 371 -12.09 -10.24 -1.26
C GLY A 371 -10.75 -9.60 -1.62
N LEU A 372 -10.68 -8.94 -2.77
CA LEU A 372 -9.43 -8.48 -3.38
C LEU A 372 -8.65 -7.51 -2.50
N TYR A 373 -9.27 -6.42 -2.03
CA TYR A 373 -8.57 -5.44 -1.21
C TYR A 373 -8.20 -5.99 0.17
N VAL A 374 -9.05 -6.87 0.74
CA VAL A 374 -8.82 -7.47 2.05
C VAL A 374 -7.61 -8.41 2.00
N ALA A 375 -7.54 -9.25 0.96
CA ALA A 375 -6.48 -10.22 0.76
C ALA A 375 -5.10 -9.60 0.48
N VAL A 376 -5.06 -8.35 0.00
CA VAL A 376 -3.81 -7.61 -0.25
C VAL A 376 -3.42 -6.72 0.92
N GLY A 377 -4.35 -5.90 1.42
CA GLY A 377 -4.03 -4.87 2.40
C GLY A 377 -3.80 -5.39 3.82
N LEU A 378 -4.55 -6.40 4.27
CA LEU A 378 -4.37 -6.95 5.63
C LEU A 378 -3.00 -7.62 5.83
N PRO A 379 -2.47 -8.43 4.89
CA PRO A 379 -1.14 -9.01 5.01
C PRO A 379 0.01 -8.00 5.12
N ILE A 380 -0.09 -6.85 4.46
CA ILE A 380 0.91 -5.77 4.58
C ILE A 380 0.95 -5.26 6.02
N ALA A 381 -0.24 -4.97 6.58
CA ALA A 381 -0.34 -4.57 7.98
C ALA A 381 0.10 -5.71 8.93
N TRP A 382 -0.20 -6.97 8.59
CA TRP A 382 0.15 -8.14 9.38
C TRP A 382 1.66 -8.35 9.49
N LEU A 383 2.40 -8.25 8.39
CA LEU A 383 3.86 -8.32 8.39
C LEU A 383 4.47 -7.17 9.19
N LEU A 384 3.95 -5.95 9.03
CA LEU A 384 4.42 -4.77 9.77
C LEU A 384 4.24 -4.95 11.29
N ALA A 385 3.10 -5.50 11.70
CA ALA A 385 2.81 -5.77 13.11
C ALA A 385 3.74 -6.83 13.72
N ASN A 386 4.21 -7.78 12.94
CA ASN A 386 5.01 -8.92 13.43
C ASN A 386 6.53 -8.65 13.47
N ASN A 387 6.97 -7.47 13.05
CA ASN A 387 8.39 -7.06 13.08
C ASN A 387 8.56 -5.80 13.98
N PRO A 388 9.01 -5.94 15.23
CA PRO A 388 9.16 -4.80 16.15
C PRO A 388 10.44 -3.98 15.92
N ARG A 389 11.55 -4.61 15.52
CA ARG A 389 12.80 -3.89 15.20
C ARG A 389 12.66 -3.11 13.90
N PHE A 390 13.00 -1.82 13.91
CA PHE A 390 12.80 -0.94 12.76
C PHE A 390 13.55 -1.38 11.51
N GLY A 391 14.84 -1.71 11.61
CA GLY A 391 15.62 -2.14 10.44
C GLY A 391 15.02 -3.38 9.76
N LYS A 392 14.58 -4.35 10.58
CA LYS A 392 13.93 -5.58 10.13
C LYS A 392 12.55 -5.30 9.54
N ARG A 393 11.75 -4.46 10.18
CA ARG A 393 10.41 -4.03 9.74
C ARG A 393 10.44 -3.31 8.40
N THR A 394 11.30 -2.31 8.24
CA THR A 394 11.44 -1.54 6.99
C THR A 394 11.92 -2.44 5.85
N THR A 395 12.88 -3.33 6.11
CA THR A 395 13.35 -4.31 5.11
C THR A 395 12.23 -5.26 4.71
N ALA A 396 11.48 -5.80 5.67
CA ALA A 396 10.38 -6.72 5.43
C ALA A 396 9.29 -6.08 4.56
N THR A 397 8.82 -4.88 4.93
CA THR A 397 7.77 -4.18 4.19
C THR A 397 8.25 -3.75 2.80
N GLY A 398 9.48 -3.23 2.68
CA GLY A 398 10.05 -2.86 1.39
C GLY A 398 10.21 -4.05 0.45
N LEU A 399 10.73 -5.18 0.96
CA LEU A 399 10.87 -6.40 0.16
C LEU A 399 9.50 -6.96 -0.25
N GLN A 400 8.54 -6.96 0.68
CA GLN A 400 7.19 -7.43 0.41
C GLN A 400 6.54 -6.65 -0.72
N LEU A 401 6.59 -5.31 -0.66
CA LEU A 401 6.02 -4.43 -1.68
C LEU A 401 6.74 -4.54 -3.01
N MET A 402 8.08 -4.60 -3.01
CA MET A 402 8.87 -4.83 -4.21
C MET A 402 8.44 -6.13 -4.90
N PHE A 403 8.34 -7.24 -4.17
CA PHE A 403 7.85 -8.49 -4.74
C PHE A 403 6.39 -8.42 -5.18
N GLY A 404 5.52 -7.72 -4.45
CA GLY A 404 4.14 -7.46 -4.86
C GLY A 404 4.05 -6.71 -6.20
N ASN A 405 4.85 -5.66 -6.37
CA ASN A 405 4.90 -4.84 -7.58
C ASN A 405 5.42 -5.62 -8.81
N CYS A 406 6.25 -6.66 -8.62
CA CYS A 406 6.62 -7.58 -9.71
C CYS A 406 5.40 -8.25 -10.35
N ALA A 407 4.30 -8.44 -9.59
CA ALA A 407 3.06 -9.00 -10.13
C ALA A 407 2.41 -8.09 -11.18
N GLY A 408 2.69 -6.78 -11.14
CA GLY A 408 2.27 -5.82 -12.15
C GLY A 408 2.79 -6.18 -13.55
N ILE A 409 4.05 -6.60 -13.65
CA ILE A 409 4.66 -7.08 -14.90
C ILE A 409 3.89 -8.29 -15.42
N MET A 410 3.69 -9.31 -14.58
CA MET A 410 2.97 -10.53 -14.98
C MET A 410 1.51 -10.25 -15.36
N SER A 411 0.84 -9.39 -14.60
CA SER A 411 -0.57 -9.04 -14.82
C SER A 411 -0.80 -8.34 -16.17
N SER A 412 0.19 -7.62 -16.69
CA SER A 412 0.13 -6.90 -17.96
C SER A 412 -0.06 -7.85 -19.16
N PHE A 413 0.40 -9.10 -19.03
CA PHE A 413 0.31 -10.14 -20.07
C PHE A 413 -0.86 -11.12 -19.85
N LEU A 414 -1.69 -10.89 -18.83
CA LEU A 414 -2.66 -11.88 -18.36
C LEU A 414 -3.94 -11.95 -19.20
N TYR A 415 -4.29 -10.86 -19.88
CA TYR A 415 -5.51 -10.71 -20.68
C TYR A 415 -5.19 -10.33 -22.14
N PRO A 416 -4.59 -11.24 -22.94
CA PRO A 416 -4.33 -11.00 -24.36
C PRO A 416 -5.64 -10.96 -25.15
N LYS A 417 -5.73 -10.06 -26.13
CA LYS A 417 -6.95 -9.85 -26.95
C LYS A 417 -7.44 -11.12 -27.66
N GLU A 418 -6.51 -11.97 -28.08
CA GLU A 418 -6.76 -13.21 -28.82
C GLU A 418 -7.53 -14.26 -28.01
N GLU A 419 -7.47 -14.18 -26.68
CA GLU A 419 -8.14 -15.11 -25.77
C GLU A 419 -9.51 -14.58 -25.27
N GLY A 420 -9.97 -13.44 -25.83
CA GLY A 420 -11.33 -12.96 -25.64
C GLY A 420 -12.35 -13.88 -26.32
N PRO A 421 -13.64 -13.89 -25.89
CA PRO A 421 -14.23 -13.03 -24.85
C PRO A 421 -14.12 -13.60 -23.42
N ARG A 422 -13.76 -14.88 -23.23
CA ARG A 422 -13.79 -15.52 -21.90
C ARG A 422 -12.52 -15.38 -21.07
N PHE A 423 -11.37 -15.07 -21.67
CA PHE A 423 -10.07 -14.92 -20.99
C PHE A 423 -9.78 -16.02 -19.94
N ILE A 424 -10.09 -17.27 -20.27
CA ILE A 424 -10.05 -18.40 -19.32
C ILE A 424 -8.66 -18.52 -18.69
N ARG A 425 -7.60 -18.39 -19.49
CA ARG A 425 -6.22 -18.45 -19.01
C ARG A 425 -5.94 -17.35 -17.99
N GLY A 426 -6.36 -16.12 -18.27
CA GLY A 426 -6.11 -14.99 -17.38
C GLY A 426 -6.79 -15.18 -16.03
N HIS A 427 -8.07 -15.58 -16.05
CA HIS A 427 -8.82 -15.92 -14.84
C HIS A 427 -8.24 -17.14 -14.11
N ALA A 428 -7.81 -18.18 -14.82
CA ALA A 428 -7.23 -19.39 -14.23
C ALA A 428 -5.89 -19.12 -13.55
N VAL A 429 -5.03 -18.28 -14.15
CA VAL A 429 -3.78 -17.88 -13.53
C VAL A 429 -4.05 -17.01 -12.30
N SER A 430 -4.96 -16.03 -12.36
CA SER A 430 -5.34 -15.25 -11.18
C SER A 430 -5.89 -16.15 -10.06
N LEU A 431 -6.76 -17.11 -10.39
CA LEU A 431 -7.30 -18.07 -9.42
C LEU A 431 -6.19 -18.90 -8.77
N GLY A 432 -5.26 -19.44 -9.56
CA GLY A 432 -4.14 -20.23 -9.08
C GLY A 432 -3.22 -19.42 -8.16
N MET A 433 -2.91 -18.17 -8.53
CA MET A 433 -2.04 -17.28 -7.75
C MET A 433 -2.69 -16.85 -6.42
N VAL A 434 -3.99 -16.54 -6.42
CA VAL A 434 -4.73 -16.23 -5.18
C VAL A 434 -4.83 -17.47 -4.30
N SER A 435 -5.09 -18.66 -4.87
CA SER A 435 -5.12 -19.92 -4.13
C SER A 435 -3.79 -20.22 -3.46
N PHE A 436 -2.69 -20.04 -4.19
CA PHE A 436 -1.34 -20.15 -3.66
C PHE A 436 -1.11 -19.17 -2.49
N ALA A 437 -1.46 -17.90 -2.67
CA ALA A 437 -1.34 -16.89 -1.61
C ALA A 437 -2.12 -17.28 -0.35
N MET A 438 -3.35 -17.79 -0.50
CA MET A 438 -4.17 -18.21 0.63
C MET A 438 -3.60 -19.42 1.37
N ILE A 439 -3.01 -20.38 0.65
CA ILE A 439 -2.33 -21.53 1.28
C ILE A 439 -1.15 -21.03 2.13
N VAL A 440 -0.34 -20.10 1.61
CA VAL A 440 0.79 -19.53 2.34
C VAL A 440 0.32 -18.72 3.55
N TYR A 441 -0.72 -17.91 3.42
CA TYR A 441 -1.29 -17.16 4.55
C TYR A 441 -1.92 -18.08 5.60
N ALA A 442 -2.56 -19.18 5.21
CA ALA A 442 -3.07 -20.20 6.13
C ALA A 442 -1.94 -20.88 6.90
N PHE A 443 -0.83 -21.19 6.24
CA PHE A 443 0.35 -21.71 6.90
C PHE A 443 0.97 -20.71 7.89
N MET A 444 1.08 -19.43 7.50
CA MET A 444 1.56 -18.37 8.39
C MET A 444 0.66 -18.17 9.60
N TRP A 445 -0.65 -18.21 9.39
CA TRP A 445 -1.65 -18.10 10.45
C TRP A 445 -1.50 -19.23 11.47
N TRP A 446 -1.37 -20.47 10.98
CA TRP A 446 -1.13 -21.65 11.82
C TRP A 446 0.21 -21.53 12.57
N PHE A 447 1.28 -21.15 11.88
CA PHE A 447 2.62 -21.01 12.46
C PHE A 447 2.65 -19.98 13.60
N PHE A 448 2.12 -18.77 13.38
CA PHE A 448 2.09 -17.74 14.42
C PHE A 448 1.16 -18.10 15.58
N SER A 449 0.02 -18.74 15.30
CA SER A 449 -0.87 -19.25 16.34
C SER A 449 -0.17 -20.29 17.23
N HIS A 450 0.60 -21.19 16.62
CA HIS A 450 1.34 -22.22 17.33
C HIS A 450 2.50 -21.64 18.15
N GLU A 451 3.29 -20.74 17.57
CA GLU A 451 4.40 -20.11 18.27
C GLU A 451 3.92 -19.22 19.44
N ASN A 452 2.78 -18.53 19.29
CA ASN A 452 2.17 -17.80 20.39
C ASN A 452 1.73 -18.72 21.53
N LYS A 453 1.16 -19.90 21.24
CA LYS A 453 0.81 -20.88 22.29
C LYS A 453 2.05 -21.32 23.07
N LYS A 454 3.16 -21.62 22.37
CA LYS A 454 4.43 -21.99 23.01
C LYS A 454 5.00 -20.87 23.89
N ARG A 455 4.93 -19.63 23.43
CA ARG A 455 5.37 -18.44 24.19
C ARG A 455 4.51 -18.22 25.44
N ILE A 456 3.19 -18.37 25.33
CA ILE A 456 2.27 -18.26 26.48
C ILE A 456 2.51 -19.37 27.51
N ASN A 457 2.83 -20.58 27.05
CA ASN A 457 3.15 -21.72 27.91
C ASN A 457 4.54 -21.63 28.58
N GLY A 458 5.33 -20.59 28.30
CA GLY A 458 6.70 -20.43 28.83
C GLY A 458 7.74 -21.36 28.16
N GLU A 459 7.37 -22.13 27.13
CA GLU A 459 8.27 -23.06 26.43
C GLU A 459 9.42 -22.35 25.68
N ARG A 460 9.40 -21.02 25.62
CA ARG A 460 10.41 -20.18 24.98
C ARG A 460 11.20 -19.31 25.96
N ASP A 461 10.91 -19.37 27.26
CA ASP A 461 11.50 -18.49 28.26
C ASP A 461 13.00 -18.75 28.47
N TYR A 462 13.47 -19.96 28.16
CA TYR A 462 14.89 -20.32 28.12
C TYR A 462 15.75 -19.38 27.24
N LYS A 463 15.13 -18.65 26.28
CA LYS A 463 15.85 -17.72 25.41
C LYS A 463 16.23 -16.40 26.08
N ILE A 464 15.68 -16.08 27.25
CA ILE A 464 15.91 -14.81 27.96
C ILE A 464 16.48 -14.98 29.36
N GLU A 465 16.74 -16.22 29.81
CA GLU A 465 17.20 -16.52 31.17
C GLU A 465 18.58 -15.91 31.47
N ASP A 466 19.49 -15.88 30.50
CA ASP A 466 20.87 -15.40 30.68
C ASP A 466 21.15 -14.00 30.09
N LEU A 467 20.12 -13.29 29.61
CA LEU A 467 20.29 -12.02 28.90
C LEU A 467 19.99 -10.80 29.80
N SER A 468 20.77 -9.74 29.62
CA SER A 468 20.51 -8.45 30.25
C SER A 468 19.21 -7.81 29.73
N LYS A 469 18.66 -6.83 30.47
CA LYS A 469 17.41 -6.14 30.05
C LYS A 469 17.54 -5.45 28.69
N GLU A 470 18.73 -4.96 28.35
CA GLU A 470 19.02 -4.33 27.05
C GLU A 470 19.08 -5.38 25.94
N GLU A 471 19.75 -6.52 26.17
CA GLU A 471 19.79 -7.64 25.22
C GLU A 471 18.40 -8.25 24.96
N ILE A 472 17.56 -8.32 26.00
CA ILE A 472 16.16 -8.78 25.87
C ILE A 472 15.33 -7.81 25.00
N ALA A 473 15.54 -6.50 25.13
CA ALA A 473 14.89 -5.51 24.28
C ALA A 473 15.38 -5.62 22.83
N ASP A 474 16.65 -5.97 22.64
CA ASP A 474 17.27 -6.20 21.35
C ASP A 474 16.80 -7.49 20.65
N LEU A 475 16.22 -8.47 21.34
CA LEU A 475 15.72 -9.68 20.67
C LEU A 475 14.55 -9.41 19.69
N GLY A 476 13.85 -8.28 19.79
CA GLY A 476 12.81 -7.93 18.84
C GLY A 476 11.68 -8.97 18.76
N ASP A 477 11.44 -9.54 17.57
CA ASP A 477 10.44 -10.60 17.37
C ASP A 477 10.84 -11.94 17.96
N GLU A 478 12.13 -12.15 18.27
CA GLU A 478 12.63 -13.35 18.95
C GLU A 478 12.39 -13.30 20.46
N ASN A 479 11.99 -12.14 20.99
CA ASN A 479 11.65 -11.99 22.40
C ASN A 479 10.45 -12.90 22.75
N PRO A 480 10.58 -13.85 23.69
CA PRO A 480 9.50 -14.75 24.11
C PRO A 480 8.25 -14.01 24.62
N LYS A 481 8.41 -12.80 25.15
CA LYS A 481 7.30 -11.96 25.63
C LYS A 481 6.58 -11.20 24.52
N PHE A 482 7.13 -11.17 23.30
CA PHE A 482 6.46 -10.61 22.14
C PHE A 482 5.44 -11.63 21.60
N LEU A 483 4.18 -11.24 21.52
CA LEU A 483 3.13 -12.05 20.89
C LEU A 483 2.89 -11.56 19.47
N TYR A 484 2.91 -12.49 18.52
CA TYR A 484 2.59 -12.20 17.12
C TYR A 484 1.10 -11.87 16.97
N SER A 485 0.78 -10.97 16.05
CA SER A 485 -0.58 -10.88 15.52
C SER A 485 -0.86 -12.15 14.74
N ILE A 486 -2.04 -12.73 14.95
CA ILE A 486 -2.48 -13.96 14.29
C ILE A 486 -3.29 -13.60 13.05
#